data_AF-A0A1L7WG11-F1
#
_entry.id   AF-A0A1L7WG11-F1
#
_cell.length_a   1.000
_cell.length_b   1.000
_cell.length_c   1.000
_cell.angle_alpha   90.00
_cell.angle_beta   90.00
_cell.angle_gamma   90.00
#
_symmetry.space_group_name_H-M   'P 1'
#
loop_
_entity.id
_entity.type
_entity.pdbx_description
1 polymer ?
#
loop_
_entity_poly.entity_id
_entity_poly.type
_entity_poly.pdbx_seq_one_letter_code
_entity_poly.pdbx_strand_id
1 'polypeptide(L)'
;MADDTQQSLLLHQKQSRIPQNPPTYRIDSKTSTKRDDPPSIQEVYPIERSDPLTNRFREHWVFAGLMITLLISALLLACHISGWVLPAKYQNFVTQNRATTQILVQVLAGILGFLQFAPICAVINRATRLHLSRRNASLDDLRFWSLLCSRGLGWDLPPKKLILLLLFLSIGLNPAAIWAGALTPISVETSQLGFVKVPSYSNISMIKEYPSEFGNAGEKSEVRNTKGVFSYSVGITFEGALLSTAASATTVDGSPRRHNKLDNSGLIYSGRSYGVGSSAGLTDDGITDNAFTTGYSYQEAGYNVDVSCIYNTSSLFVLQPQNNLIVWEAIGPLPNSNGQKEVSTYFGRGDGPAIVAIGVSYIQTNGTQYLGIAAGQDYRSLNQTQCSVNFVPTIFNVTVHTSAGNLTVVPISAAPDIDPTGNIIHTTIRQMELISNDQTNLYQSLLGNSFMASVGDYIVSQDAVSSENATLAGLKNSVAAMLDDILGQYASAQLMVGNQSLVAEATVNVLSMQIGQKVYVYAEIVLNCIVLLIILEEGIRTRGWHGLGAWDYMDIRNLIVSTSKGAQEFTKERRGIESILDTQGKLAGRTKVRFEKENSSLVLGIAPRSTSGNAPRQTPIIELLEGTNKKVRGPDWI
;
A
#
# COMPACT_ATOMS: atom_id res chain seq x y z
N MET A 1 11.13 -34.70 17.33
CA MET A 1 9.94 -35.33 17.91
C MET A 1 9.03 -35.68 16.74
N ALA A 2 9.00 -36.97 16.46
CA ALA A 2 8.27 -37.64 15.39
C ALA A 2 7.02 -38.34 15.98
N ASP A 3 6.24 -38.96 15.07
CA ASP A 3 5.11 -39.90 15.26
C ASP A 3 3.74 -39.28 15.58
N ASP A 4 2.62 -39.73 15.01
CA ASP A 4 2.29 -40.74 13.99
C ASP A 4 0.81 -40.48 13.59
N THR A 5 0.38 -40.40 12.33
CA THR A 5 0.04 -41.45 11.35
C THR A 5 -0.97 -42.55 11.75
N GLN A 6 -2.05 -42.61 10.93
CA GLN A 6 -2.91 -43.75 10.53
C GLN A 6 -4.14 -44.20 11.35
N GLN A 7 -5.31 -44.14 10.69
CA GLN A 7 -6.22 -45.26 10.31
C GLN A 7 -7.45 -44.67 9.57
N SER A 8 -7.58 -44.76 8.23
CA SER A 8 -8.04 -45.86 7.36
C SER A 8 -9.58 -46.06 7.25
N LEU A 9 -10.07 -45.79 6.03
CA LEU A 9 -11.08 -46.53 5.24
C LEU A 9 -12.45 -46.88 5.85
N LEU A 10 -13.53 -46.37 5.21
CA LEU A 10 -14.59 -47.24 4.68
C LEU A 10 -15.40 -46.55 3.57
N LEU A 11 -15.54 -47.28 2.46
CA LEU A 11 -16.31 -46.98 1.27
C LEU A 11 -17.80 -46.80 1.58
N HIS A 12 -18.46 -45.85 0.91
CA HIS A 12 -19.78 -46.13 0.35
C HIS A 12 -20.06 -45.37 -0.96
N GLN A 13 -19.97 -46.16 -2.01
CA GLN A 13 -20.45 -45.96 -3.38
C GLN A 13 -21.98 -45.79 -3.36
N LYS A 14 -22.52 -44.71 -3.97
CA LYS A 14 -23.94 -44.65 -4.33
C LYS A 14 -24.10 -44.17 -5.77
N GLN A 15 -24.33 -45.16 -6.63
CA GLN A 15 -24.64 -45.08 -8.05
C GLN A 15 -25.85 -44.17 -8.31
N SER A 16 -25.70 -43.22 -9.23
CA SER A 16 -26.81 -42.54 -9.89
C SER A 16 -27.38 -43.47 -10.98
N ARG A 17 -28.67 -43.81 -10.83
CA ARG A 17 -29.43 -44.62 -11.78
C ARG A 17 -29.77 -43.80 -13.02
N ILE A 18 -29.41 -44.36 -14.17
CA ILE A 18 -29.90 -44.04 -15.50
C ILE A 18 -31.31 -44.65 -15.65
N PRO A 19 -32.35 -43.88 -16.05
CA PRO A 19 -33.55 -44.44 -16.63
C PRO A 19 -33.35 -44.61 -18.14
N GLN A 20 -33.28 -45.87 -18.57
CA GLN A 20 -33.56 -46.30 -19.93
C GLN A 20 -35.07 -46.14 -20.19
N ASN A 21 -35.46 -45.39 -21.21
CA ASN A 21 -36.55 -45.75 -22.14
C ASN A 21 -36.70 -44.68 -23.24
N PRO A 22 -36.63 -45.06 -24.53
CA PRO A 22 -36.89 -44.16 -25.66
C PRO A 22 -38.40 -43.99 -25.92
N PRO A 23 -38.87 -42.82 -26.35
CA PRO A 23 -40.24 -42.66 -26.82
C PRO A 23 -40.42 -43.29 -28.21
N THR A 24 -41.20 -44.37 -28.26
CA THR A 24 -41.80 -44.95 -29.47
C THR A 24 -42.73 -43.93 -30.14
N TYR A 25 -42.32 -43.40 -31.30
CA TYR A 25 -43.24 -42.74 -32.23
C TYR A 25 -43.71 -43.74 -33.28
N ARG A 26 -45.02 -43.99 -33.27
CA ARG A 26 -45.76 -44.83 -34.21
C ARG A 26 -45.97 -44.05 -35.51
N ILE A 27 -45.38 -44.53 -36.60
CA ILE A 27 -45.63 -44.01 -37.95
C ILE A 27 -46.55 -45.00 -38.65
N ASP A 28 -47.81 -44.60 -38.83
CA ASP A 28 -48.79 -45.35 -39.61
C ASP A 28 -48.50 -45.20 -41.11
N SER A 29 -48.22 -46.33 -41.76
CA SER A 29 -48.11 -46.45 -43.21
C SER A 29 -49.50 -46.59 -43.82
N LYS A 30 -49.96 -45.58 -44.57
CA LYS A 30 -50.98 -45.77 -45.60
C LYS A 30 -50.44 -45.34 -46.95
N THR A 31 -50.23 -46.37 -47.77
CA THR A 31 -50.06 -46.32 -49.22
C THR A 31 -51.28 -45.67 -49.88
N SER A 32 -51.05 -44.65 -50.71
CA SER A 32 -51.92 -44.31 -51.83
C SER A 32 -51.08 -43.80 -52.98
N THR A 33 -51.12 -44.55 -54.06
CA THR A 33 -50.54 -44.31 -55.38
C THR A 33 -51.15 -43.07 -56.02
N LYS A 34 -50.32 -42.08 -56.40
CA LYS A 34 -50.58 -41.24 -57.56
C LYS A 34 -49.28 -40.71 -58.15
N ARG A 35 -49.17 -40.89 -59.46
CA ARG A 35 -48.07 -40.55 -60.36
C ARG A 35 -48.41 -39.15 -60.90
N ASP A 36 -47.64 -38.13 -60.54
CA ASP A 36 -47.66 -36.79 -61.14
C ASP A 36 -46.23 -36.21 -61.12
N ASP A 37 -45.91 -35.41 -62.13
CA ASP A 37 -44.60 -34.97 -62.64
C ASP A 37 -43.62 -34.28 -61.67
N PRO A 38 -42.29 -34.23 -61.99
CA PRO A 38 -41.29 -33.65 -61.09
C PRO A 38 -41.46 -32.13 -60.93
N PRO A 39 -41.50 -31.60 -59.70
CA PRO A 39 -41.59 -30.16 -59.47
C PRO A 39 -40.25 -29.47 -59.78
N SER A 40 -40.36 -28.33 -60.45
CA SER A 40 -39.28 -27.37 -60.68
C SER A 40 -38.60 -26.96 -59.37
N ILE A 41 -37.27 -27.04 -59.33
CA ILE A 41 -36.44 -26.58 -58.21
C ILE A 41 -36.38 -25.04 -58.24
N GLN A 42 -37.43 -24.41 -57.72
CA GLN A 42 -37.45 -23.01 -57.30
C GLN A 42 -38.46 -22.94 -56.17
N GLU A 43 -38.00 -23.21 -54.94
CA GLU A 43 -38.60 -22.79 -53.65
C GLU A 43 -38.18 -23.75 -52.53
N VAL A 44 -36.93 -23.65 -52.10
CA VAL A 44 -36.56 -24.07 -50.74
C VAL A 44 -35.54 -23.06 -50.25
N TYR A 45 -36.01 -21.99 -49.61
CA TYR A 45 -35.46 -21.34 -48.40
C TYR A 45 -36.31 -20.07 -48.16
N PRO A 46 -37.24 -20.07 -47.18
CA PRO A 46 -37.84 -18.82 -46.74
C PRO A 46 -36.73 -17.99 -46.08
N ILE A 47 -36.42 -16.84 -46.67
CA ILE A 47 -35.67 -15.79 -46.00
C ILE A 47 -36.59 -15.30 -44.88
N GLU A 48 -36.31 -15.71 -43.66
CA GLU A 48 -37.04 -15.30 -42.46
C GLU A 48 -36.94 -13.77 -42.36
N ARG A 49 -38.03 -13.09 -42.74
CA ARG A 49 -38.17 -11.64 -42.75
C ARG A 49 -38.33 -11.18 -41.30
N SER A 50 -37.23 -11.18 -40.56
CA SER A 50 -37.16 -10.61 -39.21
C SER A 50 -37.41 -9.10 -39.29
N ASP A 51 -38.25 -8.59 -38.38
CA ASP A 51 -38.66 -7.19 -38.36
C ASP A 51 -37.44 -6.23 -38.42
N PRO A 52 -37.50 -5.19 -39.26
CA PRO A 52 -36.36 -4.31 -39.53
C PRO A 52 -35.88 -3.52 -38.30
N LEU A 53 -36.73 -3.35 -37.28
CA LEU A 53 -36.41 -2.69 -36.02
C LEU A 53 -35.56 -3.59 -35.09
N THR A 54 -35.91 -4.86 -34.98
CA THR A 54 -35.22 -5.83 -34.11
C THR A 54 -33.82 -6.14 -34.64
N ASN A 55 -33.63 -6.15 -35.96
CA ASN A 55 -32.32 -6.31 -36.59
C ASN A 55 -31.41 -5.08 -36.38
N ARG A 56 -31.94 -3.85 -36.51
CA ARG A 56 -31.14 -2.63 -36.24
C ARG A 56 -30.69 -2.52 -34.79
N PHE A 57 -31.53 -2.91 -33.82
CA PHE A 57 -31.13 -2.91 -32.40
C PHE A 57 -30.05 -3.94 -32.11
N ARG A 58 -30.16 -5.16 -32.64
CA ARG A 58 -29.16 -6.22 -32.48
C ARG A 58 -27.81 -5.83 -33.10
N GLU A 59 -27.82 -5.10 -34.20
CA GLU A 59 -26.62 -4.63 -34.88
C GLU A 59 -25.81 -3.63 -34.04
N HIS A 60 -26.46 -2.76 -33.24
CA HIS A 60 -25.78 -1.72 -32.47
C HIS A 60 -25.41 -2.13 -31.04
N TRP A 61 -25.82 -3.33 -30.60
CA TRP A 61 -25.60 -3.82 -29.24
C TRP A 61 -24.12 -3.92 -28.84
N VAL A 62 -23.21 -4.14 -29.79
CA VAL A 62 -21.76 -4.19 -29.53
C VAL A 62 -21.23 -2.86 -28.99
N PHE A 63 -21.86 -1.74 -29.34
CA PHE A 63 -21.48 -0.40 -28.83
C PHE A 63 -22.04 -0.12 -27.42
N ALA A 64 -23.04 -0.86 -26.96
CA ALA A 64 -23.58 -0.71 -25.60
C ALA A 64 -22.52 -1.06 -24.54
N GLY A 65 -21.57 -1.93 -24.87
CA GLY A 65 -20.42 -2.25 -24.00
C GLY A 65 -19.58 -1.02 -23.62
N LEU A 66 -19.46 -0.03 -24.51
CA LEU A 66 -18.73 1.21 -24.20
C LEU A 66 -19.46 2.12 -23.23
N MET A 67 -20.78 2.10 -23.23
CA MET A 67 -21.54 2.85 -22.23
C MET A 67 -21.30 2.30 -20.83
N ILE A 68 -21.13 0.97 -20.71
CA ILE A 68 -20.79 0.33 -19.44
C ILE A 68 -19.39 0.73 -18.99
N THR A 69 -18.38 0.64 -19.87
CA THR A 69 -17.00 1.01 -19.52
C THR A 69 -16.87 2.49 -19.19
N LEU A 70 -17.56 3.36 -19.94
CA LEU A 70 -17.62 4.80 -19.67
C LEU A 70 -18.27 5.09 -18.32
N LEU A 71 -19.41 4.47 -18.01
CA LEU A 71 -20.11 4.67 -16.74
C LEU A 71 -19.25 4.23 -15.54
N ILE A 72 -18.59 3.07 -15.63
CA ILE A 72 -17.71 2.59 -14.56
C ILE A 72 -16.49 3.51 -14.42
N SER A 73 -15.86 3.93 -15.53
CA SER A 73 -14.71 4.84 -15.47
C SER A 73 -15.07 6.21 -14.89
N ALA A 74 -16.26 6.74 -15.22
CA ALA A 74 -16.78 7.98 -14.64
C ALA A 74 -17.09 7.86 -13.14
N LEU A 75 -17.63 6.71 -12.71
CA LEU A 75 -17.84 6.42 -11.29
C LEU A 75 -16.51 6.34 -10.54
N LEU A 76 -15.50 5.65 -11.08
CA LEU A 76 -14.16 5.58 -10.49
C LEU A 76 -13.53 6.98 -10.38
N LEU A 77 -13.69 7.82 -11.39
CA LEU A 77 -13.24 9.21 -11.33
C LEU A 77 -13.96 10.00 -10.24
N ALA A 78 -15.28 9.89 -10.14
CA ALA A 78 -16.07 10.58 -9.11
C ALA A 78 -15.69 10.13 -7.70
N CYS A 79 -15.48 8.83 -7.49
CA CYS A 79 -14.93 8.28 -6.25
C CYS A 79 -13.52 8.83 -5.97
N HIS A 80 -12.69 9.01 -7.01
CA HIS A 80 -11.36 9.53 -6.85
C HIS A 80 -11.34 11.01 -6.44
N ILE A 81 -12.14 11.84 -7.12
CA ILE A 81 -12.28 13.27 -6.85
C ILE A 81 -12.89 13.52 -5.47
N SER A 82 -13.86 12.70 -5.06
CA SER A 82 -14.47 12.82 -3.72
C SER A 82 -13.59 12.32 -2.58
N GLY A 83 -12.40 11.75 -2.86
CA GLY A 83 -11.56 11.13 -1.84
C GLY A 83 -12.24 9.93 -1.18
N TRP A 84 -13.17 9.26 -1.88
CA TRP A 84 -13.92 8.16 -1.32
C TRP A 84 -12.99 6.99 -0.96
N VAL A 85 -13.13 6.52 0.27
CA VAL A 85 -12.40 5.37 0.82
C VAL A 85 -13.35 4.22 1.14
N LEU A 86 -12.81 3.00 1.06
CA LEU A 86 -13.52 1.78 1.37
C LEU A 86 -13.86 1.72 2.87
N PRO A 87 -15.10 1.36 3.24
CA PRO A 87 -15.44 1.09 4.63
C PRO A 87 -14.59 -0.03 5.24
N ALA A 88 -14.32 0.05 6.56
CA ALA A 88 -13.43 -0.86 7.28
C ALA A 88 -13.73 -2.36 7.06
N LYS A 89 -15.01 -2.74 6.94
CA LYS A 89 -15.42 -4.13 6.64
C LYS A 89 -14.84 -4.65 5.32
N TYR A 90 -14.87 -3.84 4.27
CA TYR A 90 -14.35 -4.22 2.96
C TYR A 90 -12.83 -4.18 2.93
N GLN A 91 -12.22 -3.22 3.62
CA GLN A 91 -10.77 -3.17 3.79
C GLN A 91 -10.22 -4.41 4.49
N ASN A 92 -10.88 -4.86 5.57
CA ASN A 92 -10.56 -6.13 6.24
C ASN A 92 -10.66 -7.31 5.29
N PHE A 93 -11.74 -7.40 4.51
CA PHE A 93 -11.91 -8.48 3.52
C PHE A 93 -10.78 -8.50 2.48
N VAL A 94 -10.44 -7.34 1.90
CA VAL A 94 -9.36 -7.21 0.90
C VAL A 94 -8.00 -7.57 1.51
N THR A 95 -7.75 -7.15 2.75
CA THR A 95 -6.49 -7.43 3.43
C THR A 95 -6.32 -8.90 3.77
N GLN A 96 -7.40 -9.58 4.19
CA GLN A 96 -7.38 -11.01 4.53
C GLN A 96 -7.38 -11.90 3.27
N ASN A 97 -8.04 -11.49 2.18
CA ASN A 97 -8.24 -12.30 0.98
C ASN A 97 -7.55 -11.70 -0.26
N ARG A 98 -6.31 -11.23 -0.12
CA ARG A 98 -5.58 -10.53 -1.19
C ARG A 98 -5.56 -11.29 -2.53
N ALA A 99 -5.33 -12.60 -2.49
CA ALA A 99 -5.30 -13.43 -3.69
C ALA A 99 -6.66 -13.47 -4.41
N THR A 100 -7.74 -13.69 -3.66
CA THR A 100 -9.11 -13.72 -4.20
C THR A 100 -9.51 -12.36 -4.78
N THR A 101 -9.18 -11.26 -4.09
CA THR A 101 -9.42 -9.91 -4.60
C THR A 101 -8.66 -9.67 -5.91
N GLN A 102 -7.41 -10.10 -6.00
CA GLN A 102 -6.61 -9.93 -7.22
C GLN A 102 -7.17 -10.73 -8.40
N ILE A 103 -7.63 -11.96 -8.18
CA ILE A 103 -8.29 -12.77 -9.22
C ILE A 103 -9.57 -12.08 -9.70
N LEU A 104 -10.40 -11.59 -8.77
CA LEU A 104 -11.62 -10.87 -9.12
C LEU A 104 -11.33 -9.62 -9.96
N VAL A 105 -10.32 -8.82 -9.56
CA VAL A 105 -9.87 -7.65 -10.31
C VAL A 105 -9.43 -8.03 -11.72
N GLN A 106 -8.64 -9.09 -11.88
CA GLN A 106 -8.18 -9.55 -13.20
C GLN A 106 -9.34 -10.02 -14.09
N VAL A 107 -10.30 -10.77 -13.55
CA VAL A 107 -11.48 -11.22 -14.30
C VAL A 107 -12.33 -10.04 -14.75
N LEU A 108 -12.62 -9.09 -13.85
CA LEU A 108 -13.38 -7.89 -14.18
C LEU A 108 -12.66 -7.03 -15.22
N ALA A 109 -11.35 -6.84 -15.05
CA ALA A 109 -10.54 -6.09 -15.98
C ALA A 109 -10.48 -6.73 -17.37
N GLY A 110 -10.40 -8.06 -17.45
CA GLY A 110 -10.48 -8.80 -18.71
C GLY A 110 -11.83 -8.62 -19.42
N ILE A 111 -12.94 -8.67 -18.67
CA ILE A 111 -14.30 -8.44 -19.21
C ILE A 111 -14.43 -7.00 -19.72
N LEU A 112 -14.03 -6.01 -18.93
CA LEU A 112 -14.15 -4.59 -19.29
C LEU A 112 -13.24 -4.23 -20.47
N GLY A 113 -11.99 -4.69 -20.46
CA GLY A 113 -11.08 -4.54 -21.60
C GLY A 113 -11.63 -5.21 -22.88
N PHE A 114 -12.28 -6.36 -22.75
CA PHE A 114 -12.96 -7.00 -23.88
C PHE A 114 -14.12 -6.16 -24.42
N LEU A 115 -14.98 -5.64 -23.54
CA LEU A 115 -16.12 -4.78 -23.88
C LEU A 115 -15.67 -3.46 -24.54
N GLN A 116 -14.53 -2.91 -24.14
CA GLN A 116 -13.97 -1.70 -24.71
C GLN A 116 -13.37 -1.94 -26.11
N PHE A 117 -12.72 -3.09 -26.33
CA PHE A 117 -12.05 -3.40 -27.60
C PHE A 117 -12.98 -4.05 -28.65
N ALA A 118 -14.08 -4.69 -28.25
CA ALA A 118 -15.05 -5.29 -29.17
C ALA A 118 -15.67 -4.30 -30.18
N PRO A 119 -16.04 -3.06 -29.78
CA PRO A 119 -16.45 -2.00 -30.70
C PRO A 119 -15.44 -1.69 -31.80
N ILE A 120 -14.14 -1.66 -31.49
CA ILE A 120 -13.08 -1.42 -32.49
C ILE A 120 -13.09 -2.55 -33.53
N CYS A 121 -13.19 -3.80 -33.07
CA CYS A 121 -13.29 -4.96 -33.96
C CYS A 121 -14.54 -4.89 -34.85
N ALA A 122 -15.67 -4.42 -34.30
CA ALA A 122 -16.91 -4.23 -35.05
C ALA A 122 -16.82 -3.10 -36.08
N VAL A 123 -16.17 -1.98 -35.74
CA VAL A 123 -15.90 -0.89 -36.69
C VAL A 123 -15.02 -1.38 -37.83
N ILE A 124 -13.95 -2.13 -37.53
CA ILE A 124 -13.07 -2.72 -38.56
C ILE A 124 -13.85 -3.68 -39.47
N ASN A 125 -14.69 -4.57 -38.91
CA ASN A 125 -15.52 -5.48 -39.70
C ASN A 125 -16.46 -4.69 -40.65
N ARG A 126 -17.14 -3.67 -40.12
CA ARG A 126 -18.06 -2.84 -40.93
C ARG A 126 -17.32 -2.05 -42.00
N ALA A 127 -16.17 -1.47 -41.67
CA ALA A 127 -15.36 -0.68 -42.60
C ALA A 127 -14.80 -1.54 -43.75
N THR A 128 -14.31 -2.74 -43.44
CA THR A 128 -13.78 -3.69 -44.44
C THR A 128 -14.89 -4.29 -45.31
N ARG A 129 -16.09 -4.57 -44.77
CA ARG A 129 -17.27 -4.95 -45.57
C ARG A 129 -17.69 -3.88 -46.57
N LEU A 130 -17.67 -2.60 -46.17
CA LEU A 130 -17.90 -1.47 -47.08
C LEU A 130 -16.77 -1.30 -48.11
N HIS A 131 -15.54 -1.70 -47.77
CA HIS A 131 -14.43 -1.69 -48.72
C HIS A 131 -14.58 -2.79 -49.78
N LEU A 132 -14.93 -4.01 -49.35
CA LEU A 132 -15.19 -5.17 -50.21
C LEU A 132 -16.34 -4.96 -51.19
N SER A 133 -17.36 -4.18 -50.81
CA SER A 133 -18.45 -3.86 -51.73
C SER A 133 -18.06 -2.90 -52.85
N ARG A 134 -16.89 -2.24 -52.74
CA ARG A 134 -16.40 -1.24 -53.71
C ARG A 134 -15.13 -1.67 -54.43
N ARG A 135 -14.35 -2.60 -53.89
CA ARG A 135 -13.07 -3.05 -54.44
C ARG A 135 -12.86 -4.54 -54.21
N ASN A 136 -12.22 -5.18 -55.18
CA ASN A 136 -11.76 -6.57 -55.06
C ASN A 136 -10.60 -6.63 -54.04
N ALA A 137 -10.62 -7.63 -53.16
CA ALA A 137 -9.58 -7.87 -52.17
C ALA A 137 -8.89 -9.21 -52.42
N SER A 138 -7.61 -9.32 -52.06
CA SER A 138 -6.90 -10.60 -52.12
C SER A 138 -7.36 -11.55 -51.01
N LEU A 139 -7.12 -12.86 -51.19
CA LEU A 139 -7.43 -13.85 -50.16
C LEU A 139 -6.65 -13.59 -48.85
N ASP A 140 -5.42 -13.09 -48.98
CA ASP A 140 -4.58 -12.70 -47.84
C ASP A 140 -5.09 -11.45 -47.11
N ASP A 141 -5.77 -10.53 -47.82
CA ASP A 141 -6.43 -9.38 -47.19
C ASP A 141 -7.66 -9.82 -46.39
N LEU A 142 -8.48 -10.70 -46.97
CA LEU A 142 -9.63 -11.30 -46.30
C LEU A 142 -9.21 -12.09 -45.05
N ARG A 143 -8.14 -12.89 -45.14
CA ARG A 143 -7.60 -13.62 -43.99
C ARG A 143 -7.07 -12.67 -42.92
N PHE A 144 -6.36 -11.61 -43.31
CA PHE A 144 -5.88 -10.59 -42.38
C PHE A 144 -7.02 -9.86 -41.66
N TRP A 145 -8.05 -9.40 -42.39
CA TRP A 145 -9.21 -8.73 -41.79
C TRP A 145 -10.02 -9.67 -40.89
N SER A 146 -10.14 -10.94 -41.27
CA SER A 146 -10.78 -11.96 -40.42
C SER A 146 -10.02 -12.17 -39.11
N LEU A 147 -8.69 -12.21 -39.16
CA LEU A 147 -7.83 -12.34 -37.97
C LEU A 147 -7.87 -11.09 -37.08
N LEU A 148 -7.94 -9.88 -37.65
CA LEU A 148 -8.16 -8.64 -36.89
C LEU A 148 -9.48 -8.66 -36.13
N CYS A 149 -10.58 -9.06 -36.78
CA CYS A 149 -11.91 -9.06 -36.16
C CYS A 149 -12.10 -10.20 -35.14
N SER A 150 -11.45 -11.35 -35.34
CA SER A 150 -11.50 -12.50 -34.41
C SER A 150 -10.45 -12.46 -33.30
N ARG A 151 -9.51 -11.50 -33.36
CA ARG A 151 -8.32 -11.43 -32.49
C ARG A 151 -7.48 -12.72 -32.53
N GLY A 152 -7.47 -13.40 -33.68
CA GLY A 152 -6.71 -14.63 -33.90
C GLY A 152 -5.29 -14.37 -34.38
N LEU A 153 -4.39 -15.32 -34.15
CA LEU A 153 -3.02 -15.28 -34.67
C LEU A 153 -2.87 -16.28 -35.83
N GLY A 154 -2.37 -15.79 -36.97
CA GLY A 154 -2.09 -16.62 -38.14
C GLY A 154 -0.65 -16.43 -38.61
N TRP A 155 0.20 -17.42 -38.37
CA TRP A 155 1.63 -17.36 -38.71
C TRP A 155 1.92 -17.39 -40.21
N ASP A 156 0.99 -17.90 -41.02
CA ASP A 156 1.16 -18.03 -42.47
C ASP A 156 0.88 -16.72 -43.24
N LEU A 157 0.66 -15.59 -42.55
CA LEU A 157 0.44 -14.29 -43.18
C LEU A 157 1.75 -13.70 -43.71
N PRO A 158 1.71 -12.90 -44.80
CA PRO A 158 2.87 -12.14 -45.24
C PRO A 158 3.46 -11.30 -44.08
N PRO A 159 4.80 -11.21 -43.95
CA PRO A 159 5.44 -10.62 -42.76
C PRO A 159 4.95 -9.22 -42.40
N LYS A 160 4.69 -8.38 -43.41
CA LYS A 160 4.16 -7.02 -43.21
C LYS A 160 2.79 -7.01 -42.52
N LYS A 161 1.90 -7.94 -42.90
CA LYS A 161 0.56 -8.09 -42.31
C LYS A 161 0.64 -8.76 -40.94
N LEU A 162 1.56 -9.71 -40.75
CA LEU A 162 1.80 -10.35 -39.46
C LEU A 162 2.28 -9.34 -38.40
N ILE A 163 3.24 -8.48 -38.74
CA ILE A 163 3.72 -7.42 -37.83
C ILE A 163 2.58 -6.47 -37.43
N LEU A 164 1.75 -6.06 -38.40
CA LEU A 164 0.60 -5.20 -38.14
C LEU A 164 -0.45 -5.89 -37.26
N LEU A 165 -0.68 -7.19 -37.48
CA LEU A 165 -1.58 -8.00 -36.64
C LEU A 165 -1.06 -8.12 -35.20
N LEU A 166 0.23 -8.40 -35.03
CA LEU A 166 0.86 -8.49 -33.71
C LEU A 166 0.75 -7.16 -32.96
N LEU A 167 1.06 -6.04 -33.63
CA LEU A 167 0.91 -4.71 -33.03
C LEU A 167 -0.54 -4.42 -32.62
N PHE A 168 -1.50 -4.77 -33.47
CA PHE A 168 -2.93 -4.62 -33.14
C PHE A 168 -3.35 -5.49 -31.94
N LEU A 169 -2.91 -6.75 -31.89
CA LEU A 169 -3.18 -7.65 -30.77
C LEU A 169 -2.53 -7.15 -29.48
N SER A 170 -1.30 -6.64 -29.54
CA SER A 170 -0.62 -6.03 -28.39
C SER A 170 -1.38 -4.81 -27.88
N ILE A 171 -1.83 -3.91 -28.78
CA ILE A 171 -2.67 -2.77 -28.38
C ILE A 171 -3.99 -3.25 -27.77
N GLY A 172 -4.57 -4.35 -28.26
CA GLY A 172 -5.79 -4.93 -27.73
C GLY A 172 -5.68 -5.58 -26.35
N LEU A 173 -4.47 -5.86 -25.86
CA LEU A 173 -4.23 -6.37 -24.51
C LEU A 173 -4.12 -5.25 -23.46
N ASN A 174 -3.70 -4.05 -23.86
CA ASN A 174 -3.50 -2.92 -22.95
C ASN A 174 -4.75 -2.49 -22.17
N PRO A 175 -5.97 -2.45 -22.76
CA PRO A 175 -7.17 -2.08 -22.01
C PRO A 175 -7.39 -2.92 -20.75
N ALA A 176 -7.17 -4.24 -20.83
CA ALA A 176 -7.33 -5.11 -19.66
C ALA A 176 -6.30 -4.81 -18.57
N ALA A 177 -5.06 -4.47 -18.94
CA ALA A 177 -4.02 -4.09 -17.97
C ALA A 177 -4.34 -2.75 -17.30
N ILE A 178 -4.84 -1.77 -18.06
CA ILE A 178 -5.23 -0.45 -17.53
C ILE A 178 -6.42 -0.60 -16.56
N TRP A 179 -7.44 -1.39 -16.93
CA TRP A 179 -8.56 -1.71 -16.05
C TRP A 179 -8.12 -2.41 -14.77
N ALA A 180 -7.14 -3.32 -14.84
CA ALA A 180 -6.63 -3.98 -13.65
C ALA A 180 -6.04 -2.93 -12.68
N GLY A 181 -5.19 -2.03 -13.16
CA GLY A 181 -4.63 -0.95 -12.35
C GLY A 181 -5.66 0.06 -11.84
N ALA A 182 -6.75 0.30 -12.59
CA ALA A 182 -7.84 1.19 -12.19
C ALA A 182 -8.80 0.56 -11.16
N LEU A 183 -8.83 -0.78 -11.06
CA LEU A 183 -9.69 -1.51 -10.13
C LEU A 183 -8.95 -2.07 -8.90
N THR A 184 -7.62 -2.21 -8.96
CA THR A 184 -6.84 -2.71 -7.84
C THR A 184 -6.99 -1.78 -6.63
N PRO A 185 -7.42 -2.30 -5.45
CA PRO A 185 -7.42 -1.52 -4.22
C PRO A 185 -6.00 -1.16 -3.83
N ILE A 186 -5.77 0.11 -3.51
CA ILE A 186 -4.50 0.65 -3.03
C ILE A 186 -4.66 1.20 -1.61
N SER A 187 -3.63 1.06 -0.79
CA SER A 187 -3.59 1.67 0.53
C SER A 187 -3.19 3.14 0.43
N VAL A 188 -3.94 4.01 1.08
CA VAL A 188 -3.72 5.46 1.12
C VAL A 188 -3.81 5.91 2.58
N GLU A 189 -2.89 6.77 3.01
CA GLU A 189 -2.97 7.35 4.34
C GLU A 189 -4.00 8.48 4.36
N THR A 190 -4.88 8.43 5.36
CA THR A 190 -5.91 9.43 5.60
C THR A 190 -5.85 9.87 7.05
N SER A 191 -6.01 11.16 7.28
CA SER A 191 -6.05 11.72 8.63
C SER A 191 -7.50 11.85 9.10
N GLN A 192 -7.74 11.43 10.34
CA GLN A 192 -9.02 11.53 11.02
C GLN A 192 -8.82 12.24 12.36
N LEU A 193 -9.88 12.86 12.87
CA LEU A 193 -9.83 13.48 14.19
C LEU A 193 -10.10 12.41 15.26
N GLY A 194 -9.23 12.37 16.25
CA GLY A 194 -9.32 11.53 17.44
C GLY A 194 -9.10 12.33 18.71
N PHE A 195 -9.15 11.66 19.85
CA PHE A 195 -8.98 12.28 21.15
C PHE A 195 -8.06 11.44 22.01
N VAL A 196 -7.18 12.09 22.76
CA VAL A 196 -6.28 11.46 23.73
C VAL A 196 -6.37 12.21 25.06
N LYS A 197 -6.22 11.49 26.18
CA LYS A 197 -6.23 12.14 27.50
C LYS A 197 -4.81 12.51 27.92
N VAL A 198 -4.54 13.80 28.04
CA VAL A 198 -3.28 14.38 28.49
C VAL A 198 -3.30 14.64 30.00
N PRO A 199 -2.14 14.63 30.69
CA PRO A 199 -2.09 14.90 32.13
C PRO A 199 -2.65 16.29 32.46
N SER A 200 -3.44 16.37 33.54
CA SER A 200 -3.90 17.65 34.09
C SER A 200 -3.13 18.01 35.35
N TYR A 201 -2.74 19.28 35.44
CA TYR A 201 -2.04 19.86 36.59
C TYR A 201 -2.95 20.79 37.43
N SER A 202 -4.26 20.71 37.23
CA SER A 202 -5.23 21.45 38.07
C SER A 202 -5.19 21.06 39.54
N ASN A 203 -4.77 19.82 39.83
CA ASN A 203 -4.55 19.33 41.19
C ASN A 203 -3.18 18.65 41.27
N ILE A 204 -2.26 19.26 42.01
CA ILE A 204 -0.89 18.78 42.22
C ILE A 204 -0.63 18.40 43.67
N SER A 205 -1.67 18.18 44.47
CA SER A 205 -1.56 17.87 45.90
C SER A 205 -0.73 16.62 46.20
N MET A 206 -0.61 15.71 45.23
CA MET A 206 0.17 14.48 45.34
C MET A 206 1.62 14.62 44.86
N ILE A 207 1.99 15.75 44.24
CA ILE A 207 3.39 16.02 43.86
C ILE A 207 4.07 16.66 45.07
N LYS A 208 4.81 15.83 45.82
CA LYS A 208 5.48 16.17 47.08
C LYS A 208 6.97 15.84 47.00
N GLU A 209 7.76 16.54 47.82
CA GLU A 209 9.20 16.31 47.90
C GLU A 209 9.52 14.96 48.52
N TYR A 210 8.99 14.70 49.73
CA TYR A 210 9.27 13.45 50.45
C TYR A 210 8.11 12.46 50.41
N PRO A 211 8.40 11.16 50.23
CA PRO A 211 7.38 10.12 50.35
C PRO A 211 6.72 10.07 51.73
N SER A 212 7.44 10.44 52.79
CA SER A 212 6.92 10.47 54.16
C SER A 212 5.79 11.48 54.36
N GLU A 213 5.64 12.46 53.47
CA GLU A 213 4.53 13.40 53.48
C GLU A 213 3.20 12.74 53.07
N PHE A 214 3.27 11.57 52.43
CA PHE A 214 2.10 10.75 52.18
C PHE A 214 1.77 9.94 53.43
N GLY A 215 0.66 10.27 54.09
CA GLY A 215 0.18 9.55 55.28
C GLY A 215 -0.12 8.05 55.09
N ASN A 216 0.06 7.50 53.89
CA ASN A 216 0.16 6.09 53.51
C ASN A 216 0.90 5.97 52.14
N ALA A 217 2.19 6.32 52.12
CA ALA A 217 2.99 6.45 50.89
C ALA A 217 2.88 5.27 49.91
N GLY A 218 2.99 4.03 50.40
CA GLY A 218 3.02 2.85 49.54
C GLY A 218 1.70 2.54 48.82
N GLU A 219 0.54 2.94 49.36
CA GLU A 219 -0.77 2.62 48.78
C GLU A 219 -1.35 3.79 47.97
N LYS A 220 -1.01 5.04 48.36
CA LYS A 220 -1.59 6.24 47.75
C LYS A 220 -0.73 6.88 46.68
N SER A 221 0.58 6.63 46.68
CA SER A 221 1.50 7.28 45.75
C SER A 221 1.84 6.43 44.53
N GLU A 222 1.50 5.13 44.52
CA GLU A 222 1.93 4.19 43.48
C GLU A 222 0.78 3.28 43.00
N VAL A 223 0.74 3.02 41.69
CA VAL A 223 -0.14 2.04 41.04
C VAL A 223 0.68 1.14 40.12
N ARG A 224 0.41 -0.16 40.13
CA ARG A 224 1.01 -1.14 39.21
C ARG A 224 -0.08 -1.87 38.42
N ASN A 225 0.07 -1.92 37.09
CA ASN A 225 -0.85 -2.63 36.20
C ASN A 225 -0.11 -3.14 34.95
N THR A 226 -0.85 -3.64 33.96
CA THR A 226 -0.28 -4.16 32.71
C THR A 226 0.47 -3.09 31.89
N LYS A 227 0.12 -1.81 32.05
CA LYS A 227 0.76 -0.68 31.37
C LYS A 227 2.05 -0.22 32.07
N GLY A 228 2.32 -0.65 33.30
CA GLY A 228 3.58 -0.34 34.00
C GLY A 228 3.43 -0.09 35.50
N VAL A 229 4.46 0.52 36.06
CA VAL A 229 4.50 1.07 37.42
C VAL A 229 4.38 2.58 37.29
N PHE A 230 3.56 3.22 38.11
CA PHE A 230 3.35 4.67 38.10
C PHE A 230 3.40 5.18 39.53
N SER A 231 4.20 6.21 39.80
CA SER A 231 4.44 6.68 41.16
C SER A 231 4.68 8.19 41.22
N TYR A 232 4.14 8.84 42.25
CA TYR A 232 4.52 10.21 42.62
C TYR A 232 5.85 10.27 43.37
N SER A 233 6.39 9.14 43.85
CA SER A 233 7.71 9.04 44.48
C SER A 233 8.79 8.70 43.44
N VAL A 234 8.96 9.59 42.46
CA VAL A 234 9.72 9.31 41.23
C VAL A 234 11.18 8.92 41.51
N GLY A 235 11.87 9.67 42.37
CA GLY A 235 13.29 9.44 42.69
C GLY A 235 13.57 8.05 43.27
N ILE A 236 12.61 7.45 43.98
CA ILE A 236 12.76 6.12 44.59
C ILE A 236 12.26 5.02 43.65
N THR A 237 11.08 5.18 43.06
CA THR A 237 10.48 4.11 42.23
C THR A 237 11.25 3.90 40.92
N PHE A 238 11.82 4.96 40.33
CA PHE A 238 12.48 4.93 39.02
C PHE A 238 13.98 5.17 39.08
N GLU A 239 14.58 5.07 40.26
CA GLU A 239 15.98 5.42 40.52
C GLU A 239 16.96 4.81 39.51
N GLY A 240 16.92 3.48 39.34
CA GLY A 240 17.80 2.79 38.40
C GLY A 240 17.59 3.21 36.94
N ALA A 241 16.34 3.52 36.56
CA ALA A 241 16.02 4.01 35.22
C ALA A 241 16.55 5.44 35.01
N LEU A 242 16.43 6.31 36.02
CA LEU A 242 16.95 7.67 35.99
C LEU A 242 18.49 7.70 35.90
N LEU A 243 19.18 6.81 36.62
CA LEU A 243 20.63 6.64 36.49
C LEU A 243 21.03 6.15 35.10
N SER A 244 20.31 5.17 34.55
CA SER A 244 20.50 4.74 33.16
C SER A 244 20.24 5.89 32.19
N THR A 245 19.30 6.78 32.51
CA THR A 245 19.01 7.97 31.71
C THR A 245 20.16 8.98 31.75
N ALA A 246 20.71 9.24 32.93
CA ALA A 246 21.89 10.09 33.09
C ALA A 246 23.09 9.55 32.31
N ALA A 247 23.34 8.23 32.40
CA ALA A 247 24.46 7.59 31.73
C ALA A 247 24.36 7.65 30.20
N SER A 248 23.17 7.43 29.65
CA SER A 248 22.91 7.39 28.21
C SER A 248 22.47 8.74 27.61
N ALA A 249 22.65 9.84 28.35
CA ALA A 249 22.14 11.14 27.93
C ALA A 249 22.85 11.69 26.68
N THR A 250 24.11 11.34 26.51
CA THR A 250 24.92 11.68 25.33
C THR A 250 25.11 10.45 24.46
N THR A 251 25.04 10.60 23.14
CA THR A 251 25.27 9.53 22.17
C THR A 251 26.67 9.61 21.61
N VAL A 252 27.31 8.46 21.46
CA VAL A 252 28.69 8.34 20.94
C VAL A 252 28.81 8.79 19.48
N ASP A 253 27.75 8.64 18.70
CA ASP A 253 27.70 8.98 17.27
C ASP A 253 27.13 10.39 17.00
N GLY A 254 26.76 11.13 18.06
CA GLY A 254 26.13 12.44 17.96
C GLY A 254 24.68 12.40 17.44
N SER A 255 24.10 11.21 17.26
CA SER A 255 22.71 11.04 16.83
C SER A 255 21.74 11.47 17.94
N PRO A 256 20.47 11.80 17.62
CA PRO A 256 19.46 12.03 18.65
C PRO A 256 19.34 10.83 19.58
N ARG A 257 19.38 11.10 20.90
CA ARG A 257 19.24 10.07 21.93
C ARG A 257 17.98 9.24 21.70
N ARG A 258 18.10 7.92 21.74
CA ARG A 258 16.95 7.00 21.73
C ARG A 258 16.84 6.31 23.07
N HIS A 259 15.71 6.48 23.74
CA HIS A 259 15.49 5.89 25.06
C HIS A 259 14.05 5.44 25.23
N ASN A 260 13.87 4.36 25.99
CA ASN A 260 12.53 3.83 26.26
C ASN A 260 11.75 4.81 27.12
N LYS A 261 10.45 4.92 26.85
CA LYS A 261 9.51 5.47 27.81
C LYS A 261 9.50 4.59 29.06
N LEU A 262 9.50 5.17 30.26
CA LEU A 262 9.60 4.41 31.51
C LEU A 262 8.25 3.79 31.93
N ASP A 263 7.66 3.01 31.03
CA ASP A 263 6.47 2.21 31.25
C ASP A 263 6.51 0.94 30.37
N ASN A 264 5.42 0.17 30.35
CA ASN A 264 5.34 -1.06 29.56
C ASN A 264 4.65 -0.86 28.19
N SER A 265 4.54 0.39 27.69
CA SER A 265 3.98 0.65 26.35
C SER A 265 4.87 0.14 25.22
N GLY A 266 6.18 -0.01 25.49
CA GLY A 266 7.17 -0.37 24.48
C GLY A 266 7.53 0.78 23.52
N LEU A 267 7.07 2.00 23.79
CA LEU A 267 7.40 3.18 23.00
C LEU A 267 8.80 3.72 23.33
N ILE A 268 9.48 4.21 22.30
CA ILE A 268 10.84 4.75 22.37
C ILE A 268 10.81 6.23 21.98
N TYR A 269 11.29 7.09 22.87
CA TYR A 269 11.55 8.49 22.53
C TYR A 269 12.74 8.59 21.59
N SER A 270 12.60 9.40 20.55
CA SER A 270 13.71 9.82 19.67
C SER A 270 13.97 11.31 19.87
N GLY A 271 15.08 11.63 20.52
CA GLY A 271 15.42 12.96 21.00
C GLY A 271 15.11 13.12 22.49
N ARG A 272 14.74 14.33 22.90
CA ARG A 272 14.32 14.65 24.27
C ARG A 272 12.83 14.41 24.45
N SER A 273 12.42 13.95 25.63
CA SER A 273 11.00 13.81 26.00
C SER A 273 10.40 15.12 26.51
N TYR A 274 11.22 16.04 27.05
CA TYR A 274 10.78 17.28 27.71
C TYR A 274 9.77 17.07 28.85
N GLY A 275 9.65 15.84 29.37
CA GLY A 275 8.61 15.47 30.33
C GLY A 275 7.19 15.39 29.77
N VAL A 276 7.06 15.26 28.45
CA VAL A 276 5.79 15.30 27.71
C VAL A 276 5.67 14.03 26.87
N GLY A 277 4.44 13.64 26.49
CA GLY A 277 4.20 12.41 25.73
C GLY A 277 3.84 11.20 26.60
N SER A 278 3.59 11.43 27.89
CA SER A 278 3.20 10.40 28.86
C SER A 278 1.90 9.68 28.48
N SER A 279 0.98 10.34 27.78
CA SER A 279 -0.29 9.75 27.37
C SER A 279 -0.19 8.63 26.34
N ALA A 280 0.82 8.68 25.48
CA ALA A 280 0.97 7.71 24.41
C ALA A 280 1.21 6.29 24.98
N GLY A 281 0.42 5.31 24.59
CA GLY A 281 0.41 3.96 25.17
C GLY A 281 -0.30 3.82 26.52
N LEU A 282 -0.77 4.91 27.14
CA LEU A 282 -1.48 4.89 28.42
C LEU A 282 -2.96 5.19 28.30
N THR A 283 -3.35 6.16 27.48
CA THR A 283 -4.73 6.66 27.38
C THR A 283 -5.23 6.76 25.93
N ASP A 284 -4.54 6.12 25.00
CA ASP A 284 -4.76 6.12 23.56
C ASP A 284 -5.45 4.85 23.04
N ASP A 285 -5.99 4.01 23.93
CA ASP A 285 -6.65 2.74 23.57
C ASP A 285 -7.70 2.94 22.45
N GLY A 286 -8.50 4.01 22.52
CA GLY A 286 -9.51 4.31 21.49
C GLY A 286 -8.95 4.66 20.10
N ILE A 287 -7.66 4.98 20.00
CA ILE A 287 -6.93 5.23 18.74
C ILE A 287 -6.23 3.95 18.29
N THR A 288 -5.58 3.25 19.22
CA THR A 288 -4.76 2.06 18.93
C THR A 288 -5.57 0.78 18.74
N ASP A 289 -6.82 0.73 19.22
CA ASP A 289 -7.75 -0.38 18.96
C ASP A 289 -8.06 -0.56 17.47
N ASN A 290 -7.89 0.49 16.68
CA ASN A 290 -7.98 0.41 15.23
C ASN A 290 -6.67 -0.15 14.65
N ALA A 291 -6.72 -1.40 14.19
CA ALA A 291 -5.59 -2.11 13.57
C ALA A 291 -5.00 -1.42 12.32
N PHE A 292 -5.71 -0.44 11.74
CA PHE A 292 -5.24 0.33 10.59
C PHE A 292 -4.57 1.65 10.96
N THR A 293 -4.52 2.02 12.25
CA THR A 293 -3.82 3.22 12.70
C THR A 293 -2.31 3.05 12.53
N THR A 294 -1.69 3.95 11.76
CA THR A 294 -0.24 3.97 11.51
C THR A 294 0.50 4.92 12.46
N GLY A 295 -0.22 5.88 13.01
CA GLY A 295 0.30 6.83 13.97
C GLY A 295 -0.72 7.91 14.30
N TYR A 296 -0.40 8.77 15.25
CA TYR A 296 -1.21 9.92 15.59
C TYR A 296 -0.35 11.03 16.19
N SER A 297 -0.86 12.25 16.18
CA SER A 297 -0.19 13.41 16.77
C SER A 297 -1.14 14.27 17.58
N TYR A 298 -0.67 14.83 18.68
CA TYR A 298 -1.46 15.70 19.55
C TYR A 298 -0.56 16.75 20.21
N GLN A 299 -1.18 17.77 20.79
CA GLN A 299 -0.47 18.82 21.51
C GLN A 299 -0.58 18.64 23.01
N GLU A 300 0.51 18.87 23.73
CA GLU A 300 0.59 18.77 25.18
C GLU A 300 1.47 19.91 25.72
N ALA A 301 1.04 20.52 26.82
CA ALA A 301 1.79 21.59 27.48
C ALA A 301 2.74 20.99 28.52
N GLY A 302 3.96 21.53 28.61
CA GLY A 302 4.97 21.11 29.57
C GLY A 302 6.06 22.17 29.75
N TYR A 303 7.21 21.75 30.27
CA TYR A 303 8.36 22.63 30.45
C TYR A 303 9.50 22.23 29.52
N ASN A 304 9.98 23.18 28.72
CA ASN A 304 11.27 23.03 28.06
C ASN A 304 12.36 23.32 29.09
N VAL A 305 12.98 22.26 29.60
CA VAL A 305 14.07 22.34 30.57
C VAL A 305 15.35 22.74 29.84
N ASP A 306 15.80 23.97 30.08
CA ASP A 306 17.08 24.47 29.59
C ASP A 306 18.11 24.46 30.73
N VAL A 307 19.16 23.67 30.54
CA VAL A 307 20.23 23.49 31.51
C VAL A 307 21.50 24.15 30.98
N SER A 308 22.15 24.91 31.83
CA SER A 308 23.49 25.46 31.58
C SER A 308 24.36 25.21 32.79
N CYS A 309 25.56 24.67 32.58
CA CYS A 309 26.48 24.30 33.64
C CYS A 309 27.81 25.06 33.50
N ILE A 310 28.38 25.46 34.62
CA ILE A 310 29.67 26.16 34.71
C ILE A 310 30.52 25.55 35.83
N TYR A 311 31.84 25.73 35.75
CA TYR A 311 32.69 25.63 36.93
C TYR A 311 32.63 26.94 37.70
N ASN A 312 32.20 26.87 38.96
CA ASN A 312 32.17 28.02 39.84
C ASN A 312 33.15 27.80 41.00
N THR A 313 34.40 28.19 40.79
CA THR A 313 35.46 28.10 41.81
C THR A 313 35.20 28.98 43.03
N SER A 314 34.31 29.97 42.92
CA SER A 314 33.85 30.81 44.04
C SER A 314 32.66 30.22 44.80
N SER A 315 32.16 29.05 44.38
CA SER A 315 31.08 28.35 45.07
C SER A 315 31.48 27.99 46.50
N LEU A 316 30.59 28.29 47.44
CA LEU A 316 30.73 27.94 48.85
C LEU A 316 30.07 26.59 49.19
N PHE A 317 29.46 25.92 48.21
CA PHE A 317 28.89 24.59 48.37
C PHE A 317 29.99 23.52 48.27
N VAL A 318 30.32 22.90 49.41
CA VAL A 318 31.49 22.02 49.55
C VAL A 318 31.18 20.79 50.40
N LEU A 319 31.99 19.73 50.23
CA LEU A 319 31.99 18.57 51.11
C LEU A 319 32.82 18.84 52.38
N GLN A 320 32.27 18.54 53.53
CA GLN A 320 32.93 18.64 54.84
C GLN A 320 32.78 17.33 55.61
N PRO A 321 33.84 16.81 56.25
CA PRO A 321 33.72 15.62 57.09
C PRO A 321 32.93 15.96 58.36
N GLN A 322 32.02 15.10 58.77
CA GLN A 322 31.37 15.20 60.07
C GLN A 322 32.24 14.51 61.14
N ASN A 323 31.93 14.68 62.44
CA ASN A 323 32.65 14.06 63.57
C ASN A 323 32.73 12.51 63.52
N ASN A 324 32.13 11.87 62.52
CA ASN A 324 32.13 10.43 62.29
C ASN A 324 32.87 10.11 60.97
N LEU A 325 33.78 9.13 60.99
CA LEU A 325 34.71 8.79 59.89
C LEU A 325 34.06 8.33 58.57
N ILE A 326 32.74 8.17 58.56
CA ILE A 326 31.98 7.67 57.41
C ILE A 326 30.88 8.62 56.94
N VAL A 327 30.69 9.75 57.64
CA VAL A 327 29.59 10.68 57.37
C VAL A 327 30.17 12.01 56.90
N TRP A 328 29.67 12.47 55.77
CA TRP A 328 30.07 13.69 55.09
C TRP A 328 28.86 14.60 54.93
N GLU A 329 29.09 15.90 55.04
CA GLU A 329 28.07 16.92 54.88
C GLU A 329 28.40 17.74 53.63
N ALA A 330 27.47 17.79 52.69
CA ALA A 330 27.53 18.76 51.60
C ALA A 330 26.80 20.01 52.07
N ILE A 331 27.54 21.11 52.24
CA ILE A 331 27.04 22.33 52.87
C ILE A 331 27.45 23.57 52.09
N GLY A 332 26.50 24.49 51.91
CA GLY A 332 26.78 25.84 51.45
C GLY A 332 25.57 26.52 50.80
N PRO A 333 25.63 27.84 50.59
CA PRO A 333 24.56 28.58 49.93
C PRO A 333 24.60 28.39 48.41
N LEU A 334 23.42 28.36 47.79
CA LEU A 334 23.23 28.51 46.34
C LEU A 334 22.70 29.92 46.02
N PRO A 335 22.78 30.40 44.77
CA PRO A 335 22.33 31.75 44.42
C PRO A 335 20.87 32.05 44.76
N ASN A 336 20.01 31.03 44.73
CA ASN A 336 18.58 31.14 45.05
C ASN A 336 18.24 30.76 46.50
N SER A 337 19.23 30.43 47.35
CA SER A 337 19.03 30.08 48.76
C SER A 337 18.81 31.27 49.70
N ASN A 338 18.74 32.51 49.18
CA ASN A 338 18.63 33.75 49.97
C ASN A 338 19.68 33.87 51.11
N GLY A 339 20.89 33.37 50.87
CA GLY A 339 21.99 33.37 51.85
C GLY A 339 21.90 32.29 52.92
N GLN A 340 20.86 31.46 52.92
CA GLN A 340 20.81 30.24 53.73
C GLN A 340 21.69 29.15 53.13
N LYS A 341 22.15 28.23 53.98
CA LYS A 341 22.97 27.10 53.55
C LYS A 341 22.07 25.91 53.27
N GLU A 342 22.24 25.31 52.10
CA GLU A 342 21.72 23.97 51.84
C GLU A 342 22.62 22.96 52.53
N VAL A 343 22.03 21.92 53.09
CA VAL A 343 22.71 20.89 53.87
C VAL A 343 22.13 19.53 53.52
N SER A 344 22.98 18.62 53.06
CA SER A 344 22.61 17.21 52.87
C SER A 344 23.74 16.30 53.33
N THR A 345 23.38 15.14 53.90
CA THR A 345 24.34 14.23 54.55
C THR A 345 24.56 12.98 53.71
N TYR A 346 25.82 12.61 53.47
CA TYR A 346 26.23 11.49 52.62
C TYR A 346 27.10 10.50 53.40
N PHE A 347 27.10 9.24 52.95
CA PHE A 347 28.00 8.23 53.47
C PHE A 347 29.21 8.08 52.54
N GLY A 348 30.42 8.08 53.10
CA GLY A 348 31.64 7.89 52.33
C GLY A 348 32.82 7.48 53.22
N ARG A 349 33.59 6.49 52.78
CA ARG A 349 34.72 5.96 53.55
C ARG A 349 35.97 6.81 53.38
N GLY A 350 36.71 7.03 54.48
CA GLY A 350 37.98 7.76 54.45
C GLY A 350 37.76 9.24 54.14
N ASP A 351 38.58 9.80 53.24
CA ASP A 351 38.51 11.21 52.83
C ASP A 351 37.36 11.52 51.85
N GLY A 352 36.33 10.66 51.82
CA GLY A 352 35.15 10.79 50.95
C GLY A 352 35.47 10.87 49.44
N PRO A 353 36.46 10.12 48.90
CA PRO A 353 36.91 10.31 47.53
C PRO A 353 35.82 10.01 46.49
N ALA A 354 34.86 9.15 46.83
CA ALA A 354 33.85 8.64 45.93
C ALA A 354 32.46 9.30 46.08
N ILE A 355 32.37 10.42 46.79
CA ILE A 355 31.11 11.15 47.00
C ILE A 355 30.84 12.07 45.81
N VAL A 356 29.60 12.06 45.31
CA VAL A 356 29.07 13.13 44.47
C VAL A 356 27.79 13.61 45.13
N ALA A 357 27.81 14.85 45.59
CA ALA A 357 26.70 15.49 46.28
C ALA A 357 26.09 16.57 45.40
N ILE A 358 24.77 16.55 45.28
CA ILE A 358 23.98 17.61 44.67
C ILE A 358 23.26 18.36 45.78
N GLY A 359 23.38 19.69 45.78
CA GLY A 359 22.58 20.58 46.60
C GLY A 359 21.61 21.37 45.75
N VAL A 360 20.39 21.54 46.26
CA VAL A 360 19.34 22.33 45.62
C VAL A 360 18.67 23.23 46.66
N SER A 361 18.27 24.43 46.28
CA SER A 361 17.61 25.35 47.20
C SER A 361 16.32 24.77 47.77
N TYR A 362 16.18 24.77 49.10
CA TYR A 362 14.91 24.44 49.77
C TYR A 362 13.81 25.49 49.51
N ILE A 363 14.17 26.71 49.05
CA ILE A 363 13.22 27.78 48.76
C ILE A 363 12.53 27.53 47.42
N GLN A 364 11.20 27.37 47.47
CA GLN A 364 10.36 27.27 46.29
C GLN A 364 10.32 28.60 45.52
N THR A 365 10.72 28.55 44.24
CA THR A 365 10.76 29.72 43.35
C THR A 365 10.28 29.33 41.95
N ASN A 366 9.56 30.22 41.26
CA ASN A 366 9.04 29.96 39.89
C ASN A 366 10.06 30.28 38.78
N GLY A 367 11.29 30.65 39.16
CA GLY A 367 12.33 31.10 38.24
C GLY A 367 13.40 30.04 38.00
N THR A 368 14.58 30.54 37.60
CA THR A 368 15.77 29.70 37.42
C THR A 368 16.15 29.01 38.73
N GLN A 369 16.20 27.69 38.70
CA GLN A 369 16.72 26.85 39.77
C GLN A 369 18.22 26.66 39.62
N TYR A 370 18.91 26.38 40.72
CA TYR A 370 20.33 26.06 40.71
C TYR A 370 20.57 24.71 41.37
N LEU A 371 21.45 23.92 40.76
CA LEU A 371 22.08 22.76 41.37
C LEU A 371 23.55 23.08 41.63
N GLY A 372 24.01 22.89 42.86
CA GLY A 372 25.43 22.87 43.18
C GLY A 372 25.92 21.44 43.27
N ILE A 373 27.09 21.13 42.71
CA ILE A 373 27.70 19.81 42.82
C ILE A 373 29.04 19.92 43.52
N ALA A 374 29.17 19.17 44.61
CA ALA A 374 30.42 18.99 45.35
C ALA A 374 30.84 17.52 45.26
N ALA A 375 32.08 17.27 44.87
CA ALA A 375 32.53 15.91 44.56
C ALA A 375 33.91 15.61 45.17
N GLY A 376 34.10 14.34 45.55
CA GLY A 376 35.36 13.81 46.03
C GLY A 376 36.41 13.63 44.93
N GLN A 377 37.59 13.13 45.31
CA GLN A 377 38.73 12.98 44.40
C GLN A 377 38.48 12.08 43.19
N ASP A 378 37.69 11.01 43.34
CA ASP A 378 37.41 10.06 42.26
C ASP A 378 36.55 10.69 41.15
N TYR A 379 35.78 11.73 41.51
CA TYR A 379 34.91 12.48 40.62
C TYR A 379 35.32 13.97 40.56
N ARG A 380 36.63 14.25 40.68
CA ARG A 380 37.16 15.61 40.78
C ARG A 380 36.71 16.54 39.64
N SER A 381 36.50 16.00 38.45
CA SER A 381 35.97 16.75 37.30
C SER A 381 34.57 17.33 37.56
N LEU A 382 33.75 16.73 38.41
CA LEU A 382 32.42 17.23 38.76
C LEU A 382 32.44 18.25 39.91
N ASN A 383 33.55 18.35 40.63
CA ASN A 383 33.64 19.19 41.81
C ASN A 383 33.55 20.69 41.45
N GLN A 384 32.86 21.47 42.28
CA GLN A 384 32.61 22.90 42.08
C GLN A 384 31.87 23.22 40.77
N THR A 385 31.10 22.26 40.25
CA THR A 385 30.20 22.54 39.14
C THR A 385 28.88 23.09 39.65
N GLN A 386 28.28 23.98 38.87
CA GLN A 386 26.99 24.56 39.17
C GLN A 386 26.17 24.62 37.89
N CYS A 387 24.93 24.13 37.96
CA CYS A 387 24.01 24.15 36.83
C CYS A 387 22.82 25.06 37.13
N SER A 388 22.56 26.01 36.25
CA SER A 388 21.30 26.75 36.21
C SER A 388 20.29 25.99 35.37
N VAL A 389 19.07 25.82 35.88
CA VAL A 389 17.98 25.13 35.22
C VAL A 389 16.82 26.10 35.06
N ASN A 390 16.43 26.37 33.82
CA ASN A 390 15.29 27.19 33.50
C ASN A 390 14.17 26.32 32.95
N PHE A 391 12.97 26.44 33.53
CA PHE A 391 11.79 25.71 33.09
C PHE A 391 10.92 26.67 32.29
N VAL A 392 10.93 26.54 30.96
CA VAL A 392 10.18 27.45 30.08
C VAL A 392 8.85 26.80 29.67
N PRO A 393 7.68 27.31 30.09
CA PRO A 393 6.39 26.77 29.69
C PRO A 393 6.23 26.77 28.17
N THR A 394 6.00 25.59 27.59
CA THR A 394 6.02 25.37 26.14
C THR A 394 4.93 24.39 25.73
N ILE A 395 4.29 24.63 24.58
CA ILE A 395 3.41 23.67 23.92
C ILE A 395 4.26 22.80 23.00
N PHE A 396 4.11 21.50 23.12
CA PHE A 396 4.83 20.51 22.33
C PHE A 396 3.89 19.79 21.37
N ASN A 397 4.40 19.47 20.19
CA ASN A 397 3.79 18.52 19.28
C ASN A 397 4.34 17.13 19.60
N VAL A 398 3.47 16.23 20.02
CA VAL A 398 3.80 14.84 20.27
C VAL A 398 3.35 14.04 19.06
N THR A 399 4.26 13.32 18.41
CA THR A 399 3.95 12.44 17.29
C THR A 399 4.32 11.01 17.62
N VAL A 400 3.35 10.11 17.43
CA VAL A 400 3.41 8.70 17.80
C VAL A 400 3.33 7.88 16.53
N HIS A 401 4.34 7.06 16.27
CA HIS A 401 4.33 6.09 15.19
C HIS A 401 4.09 4.70 15.77
N THR A 402 2.85 4.20 15.66
CA THR A 402 2.42 2.95 16.30
C THR A 402 3.15 1.74 15.72
N SER A 403 3.39 1.70 14.42
CA SER A 403 4.07 0.58 13.74
C SER A 403 5.57 0.51 14.05
N ALA A 404 6.22 1.65 14.24
CA ALA A 404 7.64 1.74 14.55
C ALA A 404 7.93 1.71 16.06
N GLY A 405 6.91 1.89 16.90
CA GLY A 405 7.07 2.03 18.35
C GLY A 405 7.85 3.29 18.74
N ASN A 406 7.78 4.34 17.93
CA ASN A 406 8.57 5.56 18.12
C ASN A 406 7.70 6.75 18.52
N LEU A 407 8.26 7.59 19.38
CA LEU A 407 7.66 8.81 19.91
C LEU A 407 8.62 9.98 19.66
N THR A 408 8.14 11.07 19.06
CA THR A 408 8.94 12.29 18.92
C THR A 408 8.18 13.49 19.49
N VAL A 409 8.91 14.35 20.18
CA VAL A 409 8.37 15.53 20.86
C VAL A 409 9.11 16.75 20.34
N VAL A 410 8.37 17.72 19.83
CA VAL A 410 8.94 18.94 19.24
C VAL A 410 8.28 20.17 19.85
N PRO A 411 9.05 21.13 20.40
CA PRO A 411 8.50 22.38 20.92
C PRO A 411 7.93 23.23 19.77
N ILE A 412 6.74 23.82 19.97
CA ILE A 412 6.04 24.63 18.96
C ILE A 412 6.06 26.11 19.34
N SER A 413 5.53 26.43 20.52
CA SER A 413 5.29 27.81 20.96
C SER A 413 5.28 27.91 22.48
N ALA A 414 5.39 29.14 23.02
CA ALA A 414 5.20 29.38 24.45
C ALA A 414 3.80 28.96 24.92
N ALA A 415 3.71 28.47 26.15
CA ALA A 415 2.46 28.11 26.81
C ALA A 415 2.22 28.99 28.06
N PRO A 416 0.99 29.04 28.58
CA PRO A 416 0.77 29.38 29.98
C PRO A 416 1.49 28.37 30.89
N ASP A 417 1.96 28.84 32.04
CA ASP A 417 2.59 27.97 33.04
C ASP A 417 1.58 26.92 33.55
N ILE A 418 1.93 25.64 33.45
CA ILE A 418 1.09 24.52 33.89
C ILE A 418 0.97 24.45 35.41
N ASP A 419 1.95 25.01 36.14
CA ASP A 419 1.93 25.16 37.59
C ASP A 419 2.47 26.54 38.00
N PRO A 420 1.60 27.56 38.05
CA PRO A 420 1.99 28.90 38.50
C PRO A 420 2.45 28.97 39.97
N THR A 421 2.31 27.90 40.76
CA THR A 421 2.84 27.86 42.13
C THR A 421 4.33 27.50 42.17
N GLY A 422 4.87 26.90 41.10
CA GLY A 422 6.25 26.42 41.01
C GLY A 422 6.54 25.18 41.84
N ASN A 423 5.52 24.50 42.35
CA ASN A 423 5.69 23.29 43.16
C ASN A 423 6.23 22.13 42.32
N ILE A 424 5.79 21.96 41.07
CA ILE A 424 6.31 20.93 40.15
C ILE A 424 7.79 21.18 39.88
N ILE A 425 8.15 22.41 39.52
CA ILE A 425 9.54 22.80 39.24
C ILE A 425 10.42 22.53 40.46
N HIS A 426 9.98 23.00 41.63
CA HIS A 426 10.69 22.81 42.88
C HIS A 426 10.85 21.33 43.24
N THR A 427 9.76 20.56 43.22
CA THR A 427 9.79 19.14 43.56
C THR A 427 10.69 18.36 42.59
N THR A 428 10.60 18.64 41.28
CA THR A 428 11.42 17.99 40.24
C THR A 428 12.90 18.22 40.48
N ILE A 429 13.31 19.46 40.80
CA ILE A 429 14.72 19.75 41.06
C ILE A 429 15.19 19.10 42.37
N ARG A 430 14.35 19.06 43.41
CA ARG A 430 14.68 18.41 44.70
C ARG A 430 14.89 16.91 44.55
N GLN A 431 14.23 16.23 43.58
CA GLN A 431 14.50 14.82 43.30
C GLN A 431 15.97 14.55 42.94
N MET A 432 16.69 15.51 42.35
CA MET A 432 18.11 15.35 42.02
C MET A 432 18.98 15.24 43.28
N GLU A 433 18.67 16.00 44.33
CA GLU A 433 19.35 15.89 45.62
C GLU A 433 19.04 14.56 46.30
N LEU A 434 17.77 14.13 46.30
CA LEU A 434 17.37 12.85 46.88
C LEU A 434 18.08 11.67 46.19
N ILE A 435 18.09 11.63 44.86
CA ILE A 435 18.79 10.59 44.09
C ILE A 435 20.30 10.64 44.39
N SER A 436 20.89 11.82 44.49
CA SER A 436 22.31 11.96 44.84
C SER A 436 22.60 11.36 46.22
N ASN A 437 21.69 11.57 47.17
CA ASN A 437 21.78 11.06 48.53
C ASN A 437 21.70 9.53 48.57
N ASP A 438 20.66 8.98 47.95
CA ASP A 438 20.36 7.55 47.95
C ASP A 438 21.40 6.73 47.16
N GLN A 439 21.97 7.32 46.10
CA GLN A 439 22.90 6.64 45.19
C GLN A 439 24.38 6.81 45.51
N THR A 440 24.68 7.47 46.62
CA THR A 440 26.04 7.53 47.16
C THR A 440 26.18 6.52 48.28
N ASN A 441 27.02 5.51 48.07
CA ASN A 441 27.37 4.54 49.11
C ASN A 441 28.80 4.78 49.62
N LEU A 442 29.23 3.95 50.58
CA LEU A 442 30.54 4.08 51.23
C LEU A 442 31.76 4.10 50.27
N TYR A 443 31.64 3.56 49.06
CA TYR A 443 32.76 3.33 48.15
C TYR A 443 32.61 3.95 46.76
N GLN A 444 31.39 4.31 46.34
CA GLN A 444 31.13 4.85 45.02
C GLN A 444 29.83 5.67 44.98
N SER A 445 29.76 6.61 44.03
CA SER A 445 28.53 7.28 43.65
C SER A 445 28.02 6.72 42.33
N LEU A 446 26.87 6.05 42.35
CA LEU A 446 26.25 5.52 41.13
C LEU A 446 25.77 6.65 40.23
N LEU A 447 25.33 7.77 40.82
CA LEU A 447 25.03 9.00 40.09
C LEU A 447 26.29 9.60 39.47
N GLY A 448 27.39 9.68 40.23
CA GLY A 448 28.70 10.11 39.74
C GLY A 448 29.18 9.29 38.55
N ASN A 449 29.10 7.96 38.64
CA ASN A 449 29.42 7.05 37.53
C ASN A 449 28.55 7.31 36.30
N SER A 450 27.27 7.57 36.50
CA SER A 450 26.33 7.84 35.41
C SER A 450 26.65 9.17 34.70
N PHE A 451 26.97 10.23 35.44
CA PHE A 451 27.44 11.49 34.83
C PHE A 451 28.75 11.29 34.07
N MET A 452 29.71 10.57 34.66
CA MET A 452 31.00 10.30 34.00
C MET A 452 30.85 9.45 32.74
N ALA A 453 29.85 8.56 32.66
CA ALA A 453 29.55 7.81 31.44
C ALA A 453 29.11 8.74 30.29
N SER A 454 28.16 9.65 30.54
CA SER A 454 27.73 10.65 29.55
C SER A 454 28.86 11.60 29.13
N VAL A 455 29.73 11.98 30.07
CA VAL A 455 30.95 12.76 29.77
C VAL A 455 31.89 11.96 28.88
N GLY A 456 32.10 10.68 29.16
CA GLY A 456 32.87 9.77 28.33
C GLY A 456 32.32 9.66 26.90
N ASP A 457 31.01 9.47 26.76
CA ASP A 457 30.35 9.39 25.46
C ASP A 457 30.48 10.71 24.67
N TYR A 458 30.39 11.86 25.36
CA TYR A 458 30.61 13.16 24.73
C TYR A 458 32.04 13.32 24.18
N ILE A 459 33.05 12.89 24.95
CA ILE A 459 34.45 12.91 24.52
C ILE A 459 34.64 12.07 23.26
N VAL A 460 34.00 10.91 23.16
CA VAL A 460 34.11 10.06 21.97
C VAL A 460 33.35 10.65 20.78
N SER A 461 32.24 11.35 21.03
CA SER A 461 31.40 11.97 19.99
C SER A 461 32.04 13.20 19.30
N GLN A 462 33.04 13.82 19.93
CA GLN A 462 33.65 15.07 19.47
C GLN A 462 35.15 14.91 19.25
N ASP A 463 35.63 15.30 18.07
CA ASP A 463 37.06 15.33 17.79
C ASP A 463 37.73 16.49 18.57
N ALA A 464 38.66 16.16 19.46
CA ALA A 464 39.53 17.09 20.19
C ALA A 464 38.82 18.15 21.07
N VAL A 465 37.97 17.70 22.00
CA VAL A 465 37.33 18.54 23.03
C VAL A 465 38.17 18.62 24.32
N SER A 466 38.14 19.76 25.01
CA SER A 466 38.79 19.90 26.33
C SER A 466 38.03 19.12 27.41
N SER A 467 38.75 18.60 28.42
CA SER A 467 38.13 17.83 29.51
C SER A 467 37.07 18.63 30.28
N GLU A 468 37.26 19.94 30.44
CA GLU A 468 36.29 20.82 31.11
C GLU A 468 35.00 20.96 30.28
N ASN A 469 35.13 21.24 28.98
CA ASN A 469 33.96 21.37 28.10
C ASN A 469 33.21 20.05 27.96
N ALA A 470 33.92 18.93 27.88
CA ALA A 470 33.32 17.60 27.91
C ALA A 470 32.52 17.36 29.18
N THR A 471 33.10 17.72 30.33
CA THR A 471 32.45 17.49 31.62
C THR A 471 31.18 18.32 31.74
N LEU A 472 31.24 19.62 31.43
CA LEU A 472 30.07 20.50 31.49
C LEU A 472 28.98 20.11 30.48
N ALA A 473 29.36 19.68 29.28
CA ALA A 473 28.40 19.26 28.25
C ALA A 473 27.73 17.92 28.60
N GLY A 474 28.51 16.92 29.01
CA GLY A 474 27.98 15.62 29.45
C GLY A 474 27.07 15.77 30.67
N LEU A 475 27.48 16.60 31.64
CA LEU A 475 26.67 16.92 32.82
C LEU A 475 25.38 17.66 32.45
N LYS A 476 25.45 18.67 31.57
CA LYS A 476 24.27 19.39 31.06
C LYS A 476 23.26 18.41 30.44
N ASN A 477 23.73 17.50 29.58
CA ASN A 477 22.88 16.51 28.93
C ASN A 477 22.25 15.56 29.95
N SER A 478 23.04 15.03 30.89
CA SER A 478 22.55 14.10 31.93
C SER A 478 21.51 14.74 32.84
N VAL A 479 21.75 15.97 33.31
CA VAL A 479 20.80 16.69 34.17
C VAL A 479 19.51 16.98 33.39
N ALA A 480 19.60 17.49 32.16
CA ALA A 480 18.42 17.76 31.33
C ALA A 480 17.60 16.48 31.07
N ALA A 481 18.28 15.38 30.74
CA ALA A 481 17.66 14.09 30.48
C ALA A 481 16.95 13.50 31.70
N MET A 482 17.57 13.57 32.89
CA MET A 482 16.93 13.12 34.13
C MET A 482 15.71 13.97 34.47
N LEU A 483 15.81 15.29 34.38
CA LEU A 483 14.69 16.20 34.68
C LEU A 483 13.52 15.99 33.71
N ASP A 484 13.80 15.78 32.42
CA ASP A 484 12.78 15.42 31.44
C ASP A 484 12.06 14.12 31.84
N ASP A 485 12.79 13.07 32.21
CA ASP A 485 12.18 11.79 32.61
C ASP A 485 11.43 11.89 33.94
N ILE A 486 11.91 12.69 34.91
CA ILE A 486 11.22 12.94 36.18
C ILE A 486 9.87 13.63 35.93
N LEU A 487 9.86 14.69 35.12
CA LEU A 487 8.63 15.37 34.70
C LEU A 487 7.68 14.40 33.99
N GLY A 488 8.22 13.56 33.10
CA GLY A 488 7.46 12.54 32.38
C GLY A 488 6.84 11.47 33.30
N GLN A 489 7.50 11.16 34.42
CA GLN A 489 6.93 10.26 35.44
C GLN A 489 5.84 10.93 36.27
N TYR A 490 6.00 12.21 36.64
CA TYR A 490 4.90 12.96 37.27
C TYR A 490 3.69 13.06 36.36
N ALA A 491 3.90 13.29 35.07
CA ALA A 491 2.85 13.29 34.05
C ALA A 491 2.12 11.93 33.98
N SER A 492 2.89 10.83 33.91
CA SER A 492 2.33 9.47 33.93
C SER A 492 1.58 9.16 35.24
N ALA A 493 2.10 9.62 36.39
CA ALA A 493 1.45 9.45 37.68
C ALA A 493 0.13 10.25 37.78
N GLN A 494 0.08 11.46 37.22
CA GLN A 494 -1.17 12.23 37.14
C GLN A 494 -2.25 11.46 36.37
N LEU A 495 -1.90 10.81 35.26
CA LEU A 495 -2.83 10.00 34.48
C LEU A 495 -3.27 8.72 35.21
N MET A 496 -2.32 7.96 35.75
CA MET A 496 -2.56 6.57 36.18
C MET A 496 -2.86 6.42 37.67
N VAL A 497 -2.28 7.28 38.52
CA VAL A 497 -2.49 7.28 39.98
C VAL A 497 -3.55 8.33 40.34
N GLY A 498 -3.36 9.58 39.91
CA GLY A 498 -4.24 10.70 40.24
C GLY A 498 -5.55 10.73 39.46
N ASN A 499 -5.64 10.01 38.34
CA ASN A 499 -6.73 10.11 37.35
C ASN A 499 -7.04 11.58 36.96
N GLN A 500 -5.99 12.42 36.93
CA GLN A 500 -6.05 13.82 36.56
C GLN A 500 -5.70 13.94 35.08
N SER A 501 -6.71 14.16 34.25
CA SER A 501 -6.52 14.28 32.82
C SER A 501 -7.40 15.36 32.18
N LEU A 502 -6.95 15.86 31.03
CA LEU A 502 -7.67 16.75 30.14
C LEU A 502 -7.75 16.10 28.76
N VAL A 503 -8.82 16.34 28.01
CA VAL A 503 -8.97 15.79 26.66
C VAL A 503 -8.27 16.71 25.66
N ALA A 504 -7.35 16.16 24.89
CA ALA A 504 -6.68 16.85 23.78
C ALA A 504 -7.14 16.27 22.44
N GLU A 505 -7.29 17.14 21.44
CA GLU A 505 -7.54 16.73 20.06
C GLU A 505 -6.28 16.12 19.45
N ALA A 506 -6.44 14.98 18.78
CA ALA A 506 -5.39 14.26 18.11
C ALA A 506 -5.71 14.13 16.62
N THR A 507 -4.70 14.29 15.77
CA THR A 507 -4.77 13.93 14.35
C THR A 507 -4.29 12.49 14.21
N VAL A 508 -5.19 11.57 13.87
CA VAL A 508 -4.92 10.14 13.74
C VAL A 508 -4.71 9.80 12.28
N ASN A 509 -3.56 9.21 11.96
CA ASN A 509 -3.27 8.71 10.63
C ASN A 509 -3.69 7.24 10.55
N VAL A 510 -4.64 6.97 9.65
CA VAL A 510 -5.20 5.65 9.41
C VAL A 510 -4.90 5.25 7.98
N LEU A 511 -4.40 4.03 7.81
CA LEU A 511 -4.30 3.39 6.51
C LEU A 511 -5.72 3.07 6.04
N SER A 512 -6.19 3.74 4.99
CA SER A 512 -7.45 3.44 4.34
C SER A 512 -7.21 2.81 2.97
N MET A 513 -8.22 2.18 2.37
CA MET A 513 -8.13 1.68 1.01
C MET A 513 -8.95 2.51 0.03
N GLN A 514 -8.37 2.84 -1.10
CA GLN A 514 -9.05 3.45 -2.25
C GLN A 514 -9.01 2.47 -3.43
N ILE A 515 -10.05 2.47 -4.27
CA ILE A 515 -10.07 1.66 -5.50
C ILE A 515 -9.33 2.43 -6.61
N GLY A 516 -8.30 1.79 -7.16
CA GLY A 516 -7.58 2.29 -8.33
C GLY A 516 -6.51 3.34 -8.01
N GLN A 517 -5.40 3.27 -8.75
CA GLN A 517 -4.39 4.33 -8.73
C GLN A 517 -4.77 5.46 -9.69
N LYS A 518 -4.50 6.71 -9.29
CA LYS A 518 -4.85 7.92 -10.05
C LYS A 518 -4.48 7.83 -11.53
N VAL A 519 -3.26 7.36 -11.81
CA VAL A 519 -2.70 7.26 -13.16
C VAL A 519 -3.55 6.35 -14.05
N TYR A 520 -3.95 5.18 -13.56
CA TYR A 520 -4.74 4.23 -14.34
C TYR A 520 -6.20 4.66 -14.49
N VAL A 521 -6.78 5.30 -13.47
CA VAL A 521 -8.14 5.86 -13.56
C VAL A 521 -8.22 6.93 -14.65
N TYR A 522 -7.24 7.84 -14.72
CA TYR A 522 -7.18 8.84 -15.80
C TYR A 522 -6.91 8.22 -17.17
N ALA A 523 -5.97 7.26 -17.25
CA ALA A 523 -5.65 6.57 -18.50
C ALA A 523 -6.89 5.87 -19.10
N GLU A 524 -7.72 5.27 -18.26
CA GLU A 524 -8.92 4.55 -18.70
C GLU A 524 -9.98 5.49 -19.30
N ILE A 525 -10.16 6.67 -18.71
CA ILE A 525 -11.09 7.68 -19.25
C ILE A 525 -10.60 8.18 -20.60
N VAL A 526 -9.31 8.50 -20.70
CA VAL A 526 -8.69 8.92 -21.96
C VAL A 526 -8.87 7.84 -23.03
N LEU A 527 -8.64 6.57 -22.66
CA LEU A 527 -8.82 5.44 -23.57
C LEU A 527 -10.28 5.31 -24.03
N ASN A 528 -11.26 5.39 -23.12
CA ASN A 528 -12.68 5.38 -23.49
C ASN A 528 -13.04 6.55 -24.42
N CYS A 529 -12.50 7.75 -24.19
CA CYS A 529 -12.70 8.89 -25.08
C CYS A 529 -12.09 8.64 -26.47
N ILE A 530 -10.88 8.10 -26.56
CA ILE A 530 -10.23 7.77 -27.84
C ILE A 530 -11.06 6.75 -28.61
N VAL A 531 -11.51 5.67 -27.97
CA VAL A 531 -12.33 4.64 -28.63
C VAL A 531 -13.66 5.23 -29.13
N LEU A 532 -14.30 6.07 -28.32
CA LEU A 532 -15.53 6.78 -28.70
C LEU A 532 -15.30 7.71 -29.90
N LEU A 533 -14.20 8.46 -29.92
CA LEU A 533 -13.83 9.33 -31.03
C LEU A 533 -13.60 8.52 -32.32
N ILE A 534 -12.89 7.40 -32.26
CA ILE A 534 -12.68 6.51 -33.43
C ILE A 534 -14.03 6.03 -33.99
N ILE A 535 -14.95 5.62 -33.12
CA ILE A 535 -16.28 5.15 -33.55
C ILE A 535 -17.12 6.28 -34.15
N LEU A 536 -17.04 7.47 -33.56
CA LEU A 536 -17.77 8.64 -34.02
C LEU A 536 -17.23 9.13 -35.37
N GLU A 537 -15.91 9.18 -35.53
CA GLU A 537 -15.25 9.51 -36.79
C GLU A 537 -15.63 8.52 -37.89
N GLU A 538 -15.52 7.21 -37.62
CA GLU A 538 -15.89 6.17 -38.57
C GLU A 538 -17.39 6.14 -38.87
N GLY A 539 -18.22 6.43 -37.87
CA GLY A 539 -19.65 6.63 -38.02
C GLY A 539 -19.98 7.79 -38.95
N ILE A 540 -19.35 8.97 -38.76
CA ILE A 540 -19.55 10.14 -39.63
C ILE A 540 -19.03 9.84 -41.04
N ARG A 541 -17.81 9.31 -41.17
CA ARG A 541 -17.15 8.98 -42.44
C ARG A 541 -17.99 8.03 -43.31
N THR A 542 -18.68 7.09 -42.68
CA THR A 542 -19.52 6.10 -43.37
C THR A 542 -21.01 6.47 -43.39
N ARG A 543 -21.38 7.67 -42.92
CA ARG A 543 -22.77 8.14 -42.77
C ARG A 543 -23.65 7.15 -41.99
N GLY A 544 -23.12 6.66 -40.87
CA GLY A 544 -23.76 5.64 -40.02
C GLY A 544 -23.76 4.26 -40.66
N TRP A 545 -22.69 3.92 -41.39
CA TRP A 545 -22.58 2.67 -42.17
C TRP A 545 -23.74 2.47 -43.17
N HIS A 546 -24.24 3.57 -43.75
CA HIS A 546 -25.31 3.51 -44.74
C HIS A 546 -24.85 2.74 -45.99
N GLY A 547 -25.61 1.72 -46.40
CA GLY A 547 -25.24 0.83 -47.51
C GLY A 547 -24.46 -0.44 -47.11
N LEU A 548 -24.39 -0.76 -45.82
CA LEU A 548 -23.88 -2.06 -45.37
C LEU A 548 -24.87 -3.17 -45.79
N GLY A 549 -24.48 -3.99 -46.77
CA GLY A 549 -25.27 -5.14 -47.21
C GLY A 549 -25.27 -6.26 -46.16
N ALA A 550 -26.27 -7.14 -46.16
CA ALA A 550 -26.40 -8.23 -45.18
C ALA A 550 -25.26 -9.27 -45.20
N TRP A 551 -24.41 -9.25 -46.23
CA TRP A 551 -23.28 -10.17 -46.36
C TRP A 551 -22.14 -9.80 -45.42
N ASP A 552 -21.70 -10.76 -44.62
CA ASP A 552 -20.59 -10.67 -43.67
C ASP A 552 -19.60 -11.81 -43.92
N TYR A 553 -18.33 -11.49 -44.16
CA TYR A 553 -17.28 -12.48 -44.41
C TYR A 553 -16.87 -13.25 -43.14
N MET A 554 -17.23 -12.74 -41.95
CA MET A 554 -17.04 -13.44 -40.68
C MET A 554 -18.14 -14.49 -40.41
N ASP A 555 -19.27 -14.41 -41.11
CA ASP A 555 -20.33 -15.41 -41.03
C ASP A 555 -20.09 -16.50 -42.08
N ILE A 556 -19.77 -17.70 -41.61
CA ILE A 556 -19.55 -18.89 -42.46
C ILE A 556 -20.78 -19.17 -43.32
N ARG A 557 -22.00 -18.86 -42.85
CA ARG A 557 -23.23 -19.04 -43.64
C ARG A 557 -23.22 -18.14 -44.88
N ASN A 558 -22.86 -16.88 -44.70
CA ASN A 558 -22.75 -15.91 -45.79
C ASN A 558 -21.61 -16.28 -46.75
N LEU A 559 -20.50 -16.80 -46.23
CA LEU A 559 -19.39 -17.29 -47.04
C LEU A 559 -19.81 -18.48 -47.92
N ILE A 560 -20.45 -19.51 -47.34
CA ILE A 560 -20.95 -20.69 -48.08
C ILE A 560 -21.97 -20.27 -49.14
N VAL A 561 -22.94 -19.41 -48.80
CA VAL A 561 -23.93 -18.93 -49.77
C VAL A 561 -23.27 -18.14 -50.90
N SER A 562 -22.28 -17.30 -50.60
CA SER A 562 -21.56 -16.51 -51.61
C SER A 562 -20.70 -17.35 -52.54
N THR A 563 -19.98 -18.36 -52.01
CA THR A 563 -19.20 -19.30 -52.83
C THR A 563 -20.10 -20.16 -53.72
N SER A 564 -21.27 -20.60 -53.22
CA SER A 564 -22.26 -21.33 -54.02
C SER A 564 -22.83 -20.49 -55.17
N LYS A 565 -23.24 -19.25 -54.89
CA LYS A 565 -23.72 -18.31 -55.93
C LYS A 565 -22.63 -17.96 -56.94
N GLY A 566 -21.41 -17.68 -56.47
CA GLY A 566 -20.26 -17.42 -57.33
C GLY A 566 -19.91 -18.61 -58.23
N ALA A 567 -19.99 -19.83 -57.73
CA ALA A 567 -19.77 -21.04 -58.52
C ALA A 567 -20.85 -21.25 -59.60
N GLN A 568 -22.10 -20.86 -59.33
CA GLN A 568 -23.19 -20.89 -60.31
C GLN A 568 -23.01 -19.85 -61.42
N GLU A 569 -22.55 -18.65 -61.08
CA GLU A 569 -22.21 -17.60 -62.06
C GLU A 569 -21.04 -18.04 -62.94
N PHE A 570 -19.97 -18.57 -62.35
CA PHE A 570 -18.83 -19.12 -63.08
C PHE A 570 -19.21 -20.27 -64.02
N THR A 571 -20.15 -21.13 -63.60
CA THR A 571 -20.63 -22.21 -64.47
C THR A 571 -21.57 -21.72 -65.56
N LYS A 572 -22.31 -20.63 -65.37
CA LYS A 572 -23.09 -19.99 -66.43
C LYS A 572 -22.19 -19.29 -67.44
N GLU A 573 -21.19 -18.54 -66.98
CA GLU A 573 -20.22 -17.85 -67.83
C GLU A 573 -19.35 -18.84 -68.61
N ARG A 574 -18.89 -19.92 -67.96
CA ARG A 574 -18.17 -21.02 -68.63
C ARG A 574 -19.04 -21.76 -69.65
N ARG A 575 -20.33 -21.96 -69.41
CA ARG A 575 -21.24 -22.52 -70.44
C ARG A 575 -21.43 -21.55 -71.60
N GLY A 576 -21.41 -20.24 -71.36
CA GLY A 576 -21.39 -19.22 -72.42
C GLY A 576 -20.11 -19.31 -73.27
N ILE A 577 -18.95 -19.46 -72.64
CA ILE A 577 -17.66 -19.63 -73.32
C ILE A 577 -17.55 -20.99 -74.03
N GLU A 578 -18.05 -22.07 -73.43
CA GLU A 578 -18.14 -23.40 -74.06
C GLU A 578 -19.08 -23.37 -75.28
N SER A 579 -20.16 -22.56 -75.27
CA SER A 579 -21.03 -22.37 -76.44
C SER A 579 -20.36 -21.62 -77.60
N ILE A 580 -19.31 -20.84 -77.33
CA ILE A 580 -18.49 -20.13 -78.34
C ILE A 580 -17.36 -21.05 -78.84
N LEU A 581 -16.81 -21.90 -77.98
CA LEU A 581 -15.77 -22.88 -78.33
C LEU A 581 -16.31 -24.11 -79.07
N ASP A 582 -17.61 -24.41 -78.99
CA ASP A 582 -18.24 -25.48 -79.80
C ASP A 582 -18.28 -25.15 -81.31
N THR A 583 -17.98 -23.90 -81.70
CA THR A 583 -17.84 -23.50 -83.12
C THR A 583 -16.49 -23.86 -83.75
N GLN A 584 -15.48 -24.27 -82.95
CA GLN A 584 -14.24 -24.86 -83.46
C GLN A 584 -13.90 -26.12 -82.67
N GLY A 585 -14.35 -27.26 -83.20
CA GLY A 585 -14.37 -28.52 -82.47
C GLY A 585 -13.03 -28.97 -81.90
N LYS A 586 -12.94 -29.02 -80.56
CA LYS A 586 -12.47 -30.19 -79.79
C LYS A 586 -12.53 -29.99 -78.26
N LEU A 587 -12.88 -31.10 -77.60
CA LEU A 587 -12.64 -31.51 -76.19
C LEU A 587 -13.42 -30.80 -75.06
N ALA A 588 -14.62 -31.31 -74.78
CA ALA A 588 -15.33 -31.07 -73.53
C ALA A 588 -14.91 -32.08 -72.44
N GLY A 589 -14.17 -31.62 -71.43
CA GLY A 589 -13.98 -32.35 -70.17
C GLY A 589 -15.07 -31.98 -69.16
N ARG A 590 -15.89 -32.95 -68.74
CA ARG A 590 -16.89 -32.76 -67.65
C ARG A 590 -16.20 -32.79 -66.28
N THR A 591 -16.23 -31.68 -65.54
CA THR A 591 -15.94 -31.69 -64.10
C THR A 591 -17.24 -31.93 -63.33
N LYS A 592 -17.29 -32.99 -62.51
CA LYS A 592 -18.42 -33.30 -61.64
C LYS A 592 -18.02 -32.97 -60.20
N VAL A 593 -18.65 -31.96 -59.60
CA VAL A 593 -18.49 -31.68 -58.17
C VAL A 593 -19.32 -32.69 -57.39
N ARG A 594 -18.69 -33.46 -56.51
CA ARG A 594 -19.35 -34.44 -55.66
C ARG A 594 -19.35 -33.90 -54.23
N PHE A 595 -20.54 -33.69 -53.67
CA PHE A 595 -20.70 -33.46 -52.24
C PHE A 595 -20.79 -34.84 -51.59
N GLU A 596 -19.75 -35.21 -50.85
CA GLU A 596 -19.75 -36.44 -50.06
C GLU A 596 -19.94 -36.05 -48.59
N LYS A 597 -21.07 -36.49 -48.02
CA LYS A 597 -21.41 -36.25 -46.62
C LYS A 597 -20.73 -37.33 -45.80
N GLU A 598 -19.54 -37.04 -45.31
CA GLU A 598 -18.89 -37.86 -44.29
C GLU A 598 -18.85 -37.08 -42.97
N ASN A 599 -19.01 -37.79 -41.86
CA ASN A 599 -19.35 -37.24 -40.55
C ASN A 599 -18.65 -35.90 -40.21
N SER A 600 -19.48 -34.86 -40.11
CA SER A 600 -19.18 -33.55 -39.50
C SER A 600 -18.05 -32.69 -40.09
N SER A 601 -17.66 -32.87 -41.36
CA SER A 601 -16.94 -31.82 -42.10
C SER A 601 -17.21 -31.90 -43.61
N LEU A 602 -17.39 -30.74 -44.25
CA LEU A 602 -17.68 -30.64 -45.68
C LEU A 602 -16.39 -30.27 -46.42
N VAL A 603 -15.76 -31.25 -47.08
CA VAL A 603 -14.52 -31.05 -47.85
C VAL A 603 -14.88 -30.75 -49.32
N LEU A 604 -14.40 -29.62 -49.84
CA LEU A 604 -14.53 -29.25 -51.25
C LEU A 604 -13.29 -29.73 -52.02
N GLY A 605 -13.38 -30.91 -52.64
CA GLY A 605 -12.36 -31.41 -53.56
C GLY A 605 -12.74 -31.18 -55.03
N ILE A 606 -11.91 -30.47 -55.80
CA ILE A 606 -12.04 -30.38 -57.26
C ILE A 606 -10.97 -31.28 -57.87
N ALA A 607 -11.37 -32.37 -58.53
CA ALA A 607 -10.47 -33.27 -59.26
C ALA A 607 -10.98 -33.48 -60.70
N PRO A 608 -10.12 -33.40 -61.73
CA PRO A 608 -10.49 -33.78 -63.09
C PRO A 608 -10.57 -35.31 -63.22
N ARG A 609 -11.61 -35.81 -63.90
CA ARG A 609 -11.81 -37.24 -64.14
C ARG A 609 -11.10 -37.64 -65.44
N SER A 610 -10.06 -38.47 -65.35
CA SER A 610 -9.54 -39.22 -66.51
C SER A 610 -10.48 -40.38 -66.84
N THR A 611 -10.97 -40.44 -68.07
CA THR A 611 -11.72 -41.58 -68.60
C THR A 611 -10.84 -42.37 -69.58
N SER A 612 -9.97 -43.23 -69.06
CA SER A 612 -9.57 -44.46 -69.75
C SER A 612 -9.11 -45.49 -68.72
N GLY A 613 -9.66 -46.70 -68.80
CA GLY A 613 -9.20 -47.83 -68.00
C GLY A 613 -7.76 -48.21 -68.33
N ASN A 614 -7.06 -48.69 -67.30
CA ASN A 614 -5.75 -49.35 -67.32
C ASN A 614 -4.51 -48.52 -67.74
N ALA A 615 -3.91 -47.83 -66.77
CA ALA A 615 -2.46 -47.59 -66.66
C ALA A 615 -2.11 -46.99 -65.27
N PRO A 616 -0.88 -47.19 -64.72
CA PRO A 616 -0.57 -46.96 -63.32
C PRO A 616 -0.35 -45.47 -62.97
N ARG A 617 -0.50 -45.18 -61.67
CA ARG A 617 -0.35 -43.86 -61.02
C ARG A 617 0.89 -43.08 -61.51
N GLN A 618 0.64 -41.91 -62.10
CA GLN A 618 1.56 -40.78 -62.08
C GLN A 618 0.77 -39.51 -61.67
N THR A 619 1.26 -38.84 -60.65
CA THR A 619 0.84 -37.51 -60.20
C THR A 619 1.32 -36.46 -61.18
N PRO A 620 0.45 -35.60 -61.75
CA PRO A 620 0.90 -34.37 -62.39
C PRO A 620 0.96 -33.24 -61.35
N ILE A 621 2.17 -32.73 -61.15
CA ILE A 621 2.44 -31.38 -60.68
C ILE A 621 1.90 -30.41 -61.73
N ILE A 622 1.08 -29.44 -61.34
CA ILE A 622 0.73 -28.30 -62.21
C ILE A 622 1.36 -27.06 -61.60
N GLU A 623 2.52 -26.68 -62.15
CA GLU A 623 3.03 -25.31 -62.10
C GLU A 623 2.10 -24.40 -62.91
N LEU A 624 1.60 -23.34 -62.27
CA LEU A 624 0.97 -22.22 -62.94
C LEU A 624 2.08 -21.25 -63.37
N LEU A 625 2.42 -21.26 -64.66
CA LEU A 625 3.31 -20.28 -65.26
C LEU A 625 2.62 -18.92 -65.36
N GLU A 626 3.14 -17.99 -64.59
CA GLU A 626 2.94 -16.55 -64.69
C GLU A 626 3.58 -16.03 -65.98
N GLY A 627 2.81 -15.34 -66.82
CA GLY A 627 3.31 -14.66 -68.00
C GLY A 627 4.14 -13.44 -67.61
N THR A 628 5.47 -13.56 -67.68
CA THR A 628 6.35 -12.39 -67.83
C THR A 628 7.33 -12.61 -68.98
N ASN A 629 7.24 -11.69 -69.95
CA ASN A 629 8.21 -11.51 -71.02
C ASN A 629 9.63 -11.35 -70.45
N LYS A 630 10.54 -12.28 -70.74
CA LYS A 630 11.99 -12.01 -70.73
C LYS A 630 12.75 -12.97 -71.66
N LYS A 631 13.46 -12.35 -72.60
CA LYS A 631 14.43 -12.94 -73.54
C LYS A 631 15.42 -13.88 -72.82
N VAL A 632 15.56 -15.09 -73.32
CA VAL A 632 16.66 -16.01 -73.00
C VAL A 632 17.79 -15.79 -74.01
N ARG A 633 18.95 -15.31 -73.55
CA ARG A 633 20.26 -15.55 -74.19
C ARG A 633 20.84 -16.82 -73.55
N GLY A 634 21.42 -17.68 -74.38
CA GLY A 634 21.86 -19.03 -74.02
C GLY A 634 23.04 -19.09 -73.03
N PRO A 635 23.39 -20.30 -72.59
CA PRO A 635 24.50 -20.52 -71.67
C PRO A 635 25.79 -20.73 -72.46
N ASP A 636 26.89 -20.12 -72.01
CA ASP A 636 28.22 -20.66 -72.22
C ASP A 636 28.99 -20.56 -70.90
N TRP A 637 29.68 -21.64 -70.60
CA TRP A 637 30.46 -21.84 -69.40
C TRP A 637 31.74 -20.99 -69.45
N ILE A 638 31.95 -20.14 -68.43
CA ILE A 638 33.15 -19.91 -67.59
C ILE A 638 32.73 -18.92 -66.49
#